data_AF-A0A938ELG1-F1
#
_entry.id   AF-A0A938ELG1-F1
#
_cell.length_a   1.000
_cell.length_b   1.000
_cell.length_c   1.000
_cell.angle_alpha   90.00
_cell.angle_beta   90.00
_cell.angle_gamma   90.00
#
_symmetry.space_group_name_H-M   'P 1'
#
loop_
_entity.id
_entity.type
_entity.pdbx_description
1 polymer ?
#
loop_
_entity_poly.entity_id
_entity_poly.type
_entity_poly.pdbx_seq_one_letter_code
_entity_poly.pdbx_strand_id
1 'polypeptide(L)'
;MNSSQDRSPVASAQPAERQRMAACGDYRFGPEEAGPWYLWGPYLAERAWGTVREDYSDDGDAWRYLPYDQARSRTFRWSEDGILGLCDIRQDLALSLTMWNGRDSHLKERFFGLDGWQGNHGEDAKDYWWYDDATPSHAWLRAHYHYPQVAFPYD
;
A
#
# COMPACT_ATOMS: atom_id res chain seq x y z
N MET A 1 46.92 6.67 -46.38
CA MET A 1 46.70 5.67 -45.31
C MET A 1 45.65 6.23 -44.37
N ASN A 2 44.38 5.89 -44.59
CA ASN A 2 43.29 6.28 -43.69
C ASN A 2 42.95 5.04 -42.86
N SER A 3 43.38 5.03 -41.61
CA SER A 3 43.01 4.03 -40.61
C SER A 3 41.55 4.26 -40.24
N SER A 4 40.66 3.44 -40.82
CA SER A 4 39.29 3.31 -40.35
C SER A 4 39.33 2.70 -38.95
N GLN A 5 39.08 3.50 -37.93
CA GLN A 5 38.84 2.99 -36.58
C GLN A 5 37.58 2.13 -36.61
N ASP A 6 37.78 0.82 -36.49
CA ASP A 6 36.75 -0.17 -36.24
C ASP A 6 36.11 0.12 -34.87
N ARG A 7 34.98 0.84 -34.89
CA ARG A 7 34.10 0.96 -33.72
C ARG A 7 33.14 -0.20 -33.75
N SER A 8 33.59 -1.37 -33.29
CA SER A 8 32.69 -2.46 -32.96
C SER A 8 31.68 -1.94 -31.92
N PRO A 9 30.37 -2.15 -32.10
CA PRO A 9 29.38 -1.64 -31.15
C PRO A 9 29.58 -2.36 -29.81
N VAL A 10 29.92 -1.61 -28.77
CA VAL A 10 29.88 -2.11 -27.39
C VAL A 10 28.44 -2.52 -27.15
N ALA A 11 28.19 -3.82 -26.99
CA ALA A 11 26.87 -4.33 -26.63
C ALA A 11 26.40 -3.59 -25.37
N SER A 12 25.41 -2.72 -25.51
CA SER A 12 24.89 -1.95 -24.38
C SER A 12 24.36 -2.94 -23.36
N ALA A 13 24.96 -2.97 -22.16
CA ALA A 13 24.46 -3.77 -21.06
C ALA A 13 22.97 -3.46 -20.87
N GLN A 14 22.14 -4.50 -20.75
CA GLN A 14 20.71 -4.31 -20.55
C GLN A 14 20.47 -3.42 -19.32
N PRO A 15 19.54 -2.46 -19.38
CA PRO A 15 19.19 -1.64 -18.21
C PRO A 15 18.80 -2.53 -17.02
N ALA A 16 19.16 -2.12 -15.81
CA ALA A 16 18.88 -2.88 -14.59
C ALA A 16 17.41 -3.28 -14.48
N GLU A 17 16.49 -2.41 -14.91
CA GLU A 17 15.06 -2.72 -14.87
C GLU A 17 14.65 -3.85 -15.81
N ARG A 18 15.25 -3.95 -17.00
CA ARG A 18 14.98 -5.09 -17.88
C ARG A 18 15.47 -6.40 -17.29
N GLN A 19 16.60 -6.36 -16.58
CA GLN A 19 17.12 -7.54 -15.89
C GLN A 19 16.18 -7.96 -14.75
N ARG A 20 15.67 -7.00 -13.97
CA ARG A 20 14.69 -7.27 -12.91
C ARG A 20 13.38 -7.83 -13.46
N MET A 21 12.87 -7.28 -14.56
CA MET A 21 11.69 -7.82 -15.25
C MET A 21 11.89 -9.23 -15.80
N ALA A 22 13.08 -9.56 -16.31
CA ALA A 22 13.38 -10.92 -16.72
C ALA A 22 13.47 -11.89 -15.53
N ALA A 23 13.86 -11.40 -14.35
CA ALA A 23 14.07 -12.20 -13.14
C ALA A 23 12.86 -12.24 -12.19
N CYS A 24 11.87 -11.34 -12.33
CA CYS A 24 10.72 -11.30 -11.43
C CYS A 24 9.84 -12.54 -11.53
N GLY A 25 9.84 -13.17 -12.71
CA GLY A 25 9.09 -14.39 -12.99
C GLY A 25 7.59 -14.15 -13.15
N ASP A 26 6.84 -15.25 -13.30
CA ASP A 26 5.47 -15.23 -13.82
C ASP A 26 4.43 -15.40 -12.71
N TYR A 27 3.75 -14.29 -12.38
CA TYR A 27 2.76 -14.21 -11.31
C TYR A 27 1.60 -15.22 -11.45
N ARG A 28 1.34 -15.76 -12.65
CA ARG A 28 0.25 -16.71 -12.89
C ARG A 28 0.41 -18.04 -12.13
N PHE A 29 1.62 -18.37 -11.71
CA PHE A 29 1.89 -19.54 -10.86
C PHE A 29 1.65 -19.26 -9.37
N GLY A 30 1.24 -18.04 -9.03
CA GLY A 30 1.07 -17.58 -7.66
C GLY A 30 2.35 -16.94 -7.12
N PRO A 31 2.24 -15.96 -6.21
CA PRO A 31 3.39 -15.16 -5.79
C PRO A 31 4.47 -15.95 -5.03
N GLU A 32 4.14 -17.09 -4.42
CA GLU A 32 5.13 -17.97 -3.77
C GLU A 32 6.03 -18.70 -4.78
N GLU A 33 5.47 -19.06 -5.94
CA GLU A 33 6.17 -19.83 -6.99
C GLU A 33 6.73 -18.94 -8.10
N ALA A 34 6.19 -17.73 -8.24
CA ALA A 34 6.53 -16.82 -9.33
C ALA A 34 7.95 -16.25 -9.22
N GLY A 35 8.54 -16.19 -8.02
CA GLY A 35 9.93 -15.79 -7.81
C GLY A 35 10.13 -14.86 -6.61
N PRO A 36 11.39 -14.60 -6.21
CA PRO A 36 11.70 -13.88 -4.97
C PRO A 36 11.26 -12.41 -4.99
N TRP A 37 10.97 -11.83 -6.16
CA TRP A 37 10.51 -10.45 -6.29
C TRP A 37 9.08 -10.23 -5.78
N TYR A 38 8.29 -11.30 -5.65
CA TYR A 38 6.94 -11.25 -5.08
C TYR A 38 6.94 -11.53 -3.57
N LEU A 39 8.11 -11.79 -2.96
CA LEU A 39 8.20 -11.98 -1.51
C LEU A 39 7.76 -10.72 -0.76
N TRP A 40 8.02 -9.54 -1.32
CA TRP A 40 7.66 -8.25 -0.74
C TRP A 40 6.92 -7.40 -1.77
N GLY A 41 5.85 -6.73 -1.35
CA GLY A 41 5.09 -5.86 -2.23
C GLY A 41 4.03 -5.03 -1.49
N PRO A 42 3.28 -4.21 -2.23
CA PRO A 42 2.21 -3.37 -1.71
C PRO A 42 0.93 -4.20 -1.48
N TYR A 43 1.03 -5.25 -0.67
CA TYR A 43 -0.10 -6.14 -0.38
C TYR A 43 -0.87 -5.73 0.88
N LEU A 44 -0.35 -4.74 1.62
CA LEU A 44 -0.97 -4.21 2.82
C LEU A 44 -2.22 -3.40 2.46
N ALA A 45 -3.33 -3.66 3.15
CA ALA A 45 -4.51 -2.81 3.01
C ALA A 45 -4.23 -1.40 3.54
N GLU A 46 -4.85 -0.39 2.95
CA GLU A 46 -4.69 1.01 3.41
C GLU A 46 -5.72 1.39 4.47
N ARG A 47 -6.80 0.59 4.56
CA ARG A 47 -7.97 0.81 5.42
C ARG A 47 -8.63 -0.53 5.74
N ALA A 48 -8.77 -0.89 7.01
CA ALA A 48 -9.41 -2.16 7.38
C ALA A 48 -10.34 -2.11 8.62
N TRP A 49 -10.86 -0.94 8.98
CA TRP A 49 -11.95 -0.84 9.97
C TRP A 49 -13.33 -1.04 9.34
N GLY A 50 -14.31 -1.39 10.18
CA GLY A 50 -15.67 -1.70 9.75
C GLY A 50 -15.81 -3.02 8.98
N THR A 51 -14.86 -3.96 9.17
CA THR A 51 -14.81 -5.21 8.40
C THR A 51 -15.46 -6.37 9.16
N VAL A 52 -16.15 -7.25 8.43
CA VAL A 52 -16.81 -8.45 8.99
C VAL A 52 -15.81 -9.39 9.67
N ARG A 53 -14.54 -9.38 9.25
CA ARG A 53 -13.51 -10.24 9.86
C ARG A 53 -13.18 -9.83 11.30
N GLU A 54 -13.29 -8.55 11.61
CA GLU A 54 -13.04 -8.00 12.94
C GLU A 54 -14.33 -7.81 13.76
N ASP A 55 -15.48 -8.21 13.22
CA ASP A 55 -16.76 -8.06 13.89
C ASP A 55 -16.97 -9.13 14.97
N TYR A 56 -17.12 -8.69 16.21
CA TYR A 56 -17.54 -9.53 17.33
C TYR A 56 -18.78 -8.96 18.03
N SER A 57 -19.58 -8.17 17.32
CA SER A 57 -20.88 -7.71 17.80
C SER A 57 -21.89 -8.86 17.86
N ASP A 58 -22.87 -8.73 18.76
CA ASP A 58 -23.94 -9.73 18.91
C ASP A 58 -24.97 -9.65 17.75
N ASP A 59 -25.04 -8.52 17.05
CA ASP A 59 -26.01 -8.22 15.99
C ASP A 59 -25.41 -8.23 14.57
N GLY A 60 -24.09 -8.38 14.44
CA GLY A 60 -23.41 -8.42 13.15
C GLY A 60 -23.20 -7.03 12.51
N ASP A 61 -23.22 -5.96 13.31
CA ASP A 61 -22.95 -4.59 12.85
C ASP A 61 -21.45 -4.27 12.88
N ALA A 62 -20.72 -4.82 11.91
CA ALA A 62 -19.27 -4.64 11.75
C ALA A 62 -18.84 -3.16 11.71
N TRP A 63 -19.65 -2.30 11.07
CA TRP A 63 -19.36 -0.88 10.91
C TRP A 63 -19.32 -0.15 12.24
N ARG A 64 -20.30 -0.42 13.12
CA ARG A 64 -20.35 0.17 14.46
C ARG A 64 -19.45 -0.54 15.46
N TYR A 65 -19.15 -1.81 15.25
CA TYR A 65 -18.32 -2.59 16.16
C TYR A 65 -16.85 -2.14 16.14
N LEU A 66 -16.26 -1.99 14.96
CA LEU A 66 -14.88 -1.51 14.78
C LEU A 66 -14.87 -0.16 14.05
N PRO A 67 -15.19 0.95 14.74
CA PRO A 67 -15.09 2.28 14.17
C PRO A 67 -13.63 2.72 14.02
N TYR A 68 -13.42 3.79 13.26
CA TYR A 68 -12.09 4.38 13.02
C TYR A 68 -11.30 4.65 14.31
N ASP A 69 -11.95 5.16 15.36
CA ASP A 69 -11.29 5.45 16.64
C ASP A 69 -10.74 4.19 17.34
N GLN A 70 -11.43 3.07 17.20
CA GLN A 70 -10.93 1.79 17.70
C GLN A 70 -9.84 1.23 16.79
N ALA A 71 -9.95 1.42 15.48
CA ALA A 71 -8.98 0.91 14.52
C ALA A 71 -7.55 1.38 14.80
N ARG A 72 -7.40 2.62 15.28
CA ARG A 72 -6.10 3.18 15.71
C ARG A 72 -5.58 2.69 17.06
N SER A 73 -6.45 2.10 17.88
CA SER A 73 -6.16 1.80 19.28
C SER A 73 -6.23 0.30 19.58
N ARG A 74 -6.53 -0.53 18.58
CA ARG A 74 -6.78 -1.96 18.74
C ARG A 74 -5.89 -2.74 17.78
N THR A 75 -5.29 -3.81 18.30
CA THR A 75 -4.61 -4.80 17.47
C THR A 75 -5.64 -5.60 16.69
N PHE A 76 -5.46 -5.66 15.37
CA PHE A 76 -6.27 -6.48 14.49
C PHE A 76 -5.84 -7.94 14.66
N ARG A 77 -6.80 -8.86 14.55
CA ARG A 77 -6.58 -10.31 14.64
C ARG A 77 -6.59 -10.98 13.27
N TRP A 78 -7.34 -10.42 12.33
CA TRP A 78 -7.62 -11.01 11.02
C TRP A 78 -7.41 -10.04 9.87
N SER A 79 -6.78 -8.90 10.15
CA SER A 79 -6.47 -7.88 9.16
C SER A 79 -5.30 -7.02 9.63
N GLU A 80 -4.93 -6.05 8.80
CA GLU A 80 -3.86 -5.10 9.03
C GLU A 80 -4.13 -3.89 8.13
N ASP A 81 -3.68 -2.70 8.53
CA ASP A 81 -3.70 -1.54 7.64
C ASP A 81 -2.51 -0.60 7.83
N GLY A 82 -2.23 0.18 6.79
CA GLY A 82 -1.21 1.22 6.84
C GLY A 82 -1.10 2.05 5.56
N ILE A 83 -0.79 3.34 5.69
CA ILE A 83 -0.60 4.24 4.55
C ILE A 83 0.57 3.77 3.69
N LEU A 84 0.29 3.53 2.40
CA LEU A 84 1.26 3.19 1.37
C LEU A 84 2.20 2.06 1.83
N GLY A 85 1.61 1.04 2.46
CA GLY A 85 2.35 0.01 3.14
C GLY A 85 2.94 -1.06 2.22
N LEU A 86 3.99 -1.70 2.72
CA LEU A 86 4.61 -2.88 2.14
C LEU A 86 4.57 -4.01 3.17
N CYS A 87 4.34 -5.22 2.71
CA CYS A 87 4.48 -6.40 3.56
C CYS A 87 5.07 -7.54 2.76
N ASP A 88 5.54 -8.56 3.49
CA ASP A 88 5.82 -9.81 2.81
C ASP A 88 4.52 -10.49 2.36
N ILE A 89 4.64 -11.43 1.43
CA ILE A 89 3.54 -12.19 0.82
C ILE A 89 2.63 -12.91 1.83
N ARG A 90 3.15 -13.28 3.01
CA ARG A 90 2.38 -13.93 4.07
C ARG A 90 1.86 -12.94 5.10
N GLN A 91 2.23 -11.66 4.96
CA GLN A 91 1.93 -10.58 5.88
C GLN A 91 2.46 -10.82 7.30
N ASP A 92 3.57 -11.57 7.43
CA ASP A 92 4.24 -11.79 8.72
C ASP A 92 4.85 -10.48 9.26
N LEU A 93 5.31 -9.60 8.36
CA LEU A 93 5.83 -8.28 8.65
C LEU A 93 5.20 -7.23 7.73
N ALA A 94 4.57 -6.23 8.36
CA ALA A 94 4.00 -5.06 7.71
C ALA A 94 4.81 -3.80 8.05
N LEU A 95 5.07 -2.99 7.02
CA LEU A 95 5.73 -1.69 7.10
C LEU A 95 4.82 -0.65 6.47
N SER A 96 4.64 0.49 7.12
CA SER A 96 3.81 1.57 6.59
C SER A 96 4.37 2.95 6.94
N LEU A 97 3.92 3.96 6.21
CA LEU A 97 4.25 5.34 6.51
C LEU A 97 3.35 5.85 7.64
N THR A 98 3.95 6.56 8.59
CA THR A 98 3.24 7.26 9.65
C THR A 98 3.74 8.70 9.73
N MET A 99 2.81 9.65 9.78
CA MET A 99 3.11 11.08 9.70
C MET A 99 2.38 11.87 10.80
N TRP A 100 2.95 13.02 11.18
CA TRP A 100 2.29 13.99 12.07
C TRP A 100 2.55 15.41 11.58
N ASN A 101 1.48 16.18 11.45
CA ASN A 101 1.49 17.57 10.99
C ASN A 101 1.69 18.56 12.17
N GLY A 102 1.84 18.04 13.39
CA GLY A 102 1.95 18.84 14.62
C GLY A 102 0.64 19.43 15.14
N ARG A 103 -0.49 19.15 14.46
CA ARG A 103 -1.81 19.72 14.75
C ARG A 103 -2.87 18.66 15.05
N ASP A 104 -2.78 17.50 14.41
CA ASP A 104 -3.65 16.37 14.66
C ASP A 104 -3.42 15.82 16.07
N SER A 105 -4.47 15.29 16.69
CA SER A 105 -4.44 14.71 18.03
C SER A 105 -3.68 13.38 18.11
N HIS A 106 -3.34 12.79 16.97
CA HIS A 106 -2.71 11.48 16.85
C HIS A 106 -1.88 11.40 15.56
N LEU A 107 -1.08 10.33 15.46
CA LEU A 107 -0.31 10.02 14.26
C LEU A 107 -1.23 9.55 13.15
N LYS A 108 -1.01 10.06 11.92
CA LYS A 108 -1.72 9.60 10.75
C LYS A 108 -1.00 8.37 10.17
N GLU A 109 -1.59 7.22 10.45
CA GLU A 109 -1.09 5.88 10.07
C GLU A 109 -1.99 5.15 9.06
N ARG A 110 -3.23 5.66 8.84
CA ARG A 110 -4.21 5.15 7.87
C ARG A 110 -5.01 6.29 7.23
N PHE A 111 -5.48 6.07 6.00
CA PHE A 111 -6.39 7.02 5.36
C PHE A 111 -7.74 7.03 6.07
N PHE A 112 -8.32 8.21 6.21
CA PHE A 112 -9.63 8.42 6.82
C PHE A 112 -10.73 8.37 5.76
N GLY A 113 -11.87 7.84 6.18
CA GLY A 113 -13.09 7.81 5.40
C GLY A 113 -14.30 7.66 6.32
N LEU A 114 -15.45 8.00 5.79
CA LEU A 114 -16.73 7.77 6.44
C LEU A 114 -17.18 6.34 6.16
N ASP A 115 -17.77 5.70 7.16
CA ASP A 115 -18.47 4.43 6.97
C ASP A 115 -19.78 4.61 6.18
N GLY A 116 -20.45 3.50 5.90
CA GLY A 116 -21.69 3.50 5.12
C GLY A 116 -22.85 4.28 5.74
N TRP A 117 -22.89 4.44 7.06
CA TRP A 117 -23.92 5.21 7.78
C TRP A 117 -23.57 6.70 7.91
N GLN A 118 -22.29 7.02 7.85
CA GLN A 118 -21.78 8.39 7.95
C GLN A 118 -21.78 9.12 6.60
N GLY A 119 -21.53 8.41 5.49
CA GLY A 119 -21.45 9.03 4.17
C GLY A 119 -22.80 9.18 3.46
N ASN A 120 -22.95 10.26 2.70
CA ASN A 120 -24.19 10.56 1.96
C ASN A 120 -24.53 9.52 0.88
N HIS A 121 -23.53 8.80 0.37
CA HIS A 121 -23.67 7.79 -0.69
C HIS A 121 -23.02 6.45 -0.29
N GLY A 122 -23.01 6.14 1.01
CA GLY A 122 -22.26 5.02 1.56
C GLY A 122 -20.83 5.43 1.92
N GLU A 123 -19.92 4.46 1.97
CA GLU A 123 -18.52 4.69 2.35
C GLU A 123 -17.87 5.79 1.48
N ASP A 124 -17.16 6.72 2.11
CA ASP A 124 -16.55 7.87 1.41
C ASP A 124 -15.16 8.20 1.95
N ALA A 125 -14.13 8.09 1.11
CA ALA A 125 -12.77 8.47 1.47
C ALA A 125 -12.63 9.99 1.57
N LYS A 126 -11.97 10.47 2.63
CA LYS A 126 -11.75 11.90 2.87
C LYS A 126 -10.32 12.35 2.64
N ASP A 127 -9.39 11.40 2.61
CA ASP A 127 -8.02 11.62 2.16
C ASP A 127 -7.95 11.54 0.63
N TYR A 128 -6.94 12.22 0.06
CA TYR A 128 -6.68 12.22 -1.39
C TYR A 128 -5.32 11.59 -1.67
N TRP A 129 -5.32 10.41 -2.28
CA TRP A 129 -4.11 9.74 -2.73
C TRP A 129 -4.36 9.02 -4.04
N TRP A 130 -3.29 8.73 -4.76
CA TRP A 130 -3.34 7.93 -5.98
C TRP A 130 -1.98 7.28 -6.25
N TYR A 131 -2.04 6.18 -6.99
CA TYR A 131 -0.86 5.47 -7.47
C TYR A 131 -0.47 6.02 -8.84
N ASP A 132 0.78 6.45 -8.96
CA ASP A 132 1.31 7.04 -10.19
C ASP A 132 1.93 5.98 -11.10
N ASP A 133 2.70 5.05 -10.52
CA ASP A 133 3.50 4.09 -11.28
C ASP A 133 3.91 2.89 -10.40
N ALA A 134 4.06 1.72 -11.02
CA ALA A 134 4.54 0.51 -10.36
C ALA A 134 5.11 -0.47 -11.38
N THR A 135 6.25 -1.08 -11.04
CA THR A 135 6.79 -2.22 -11.79
C THR A 135 6.28 -3.54 -11.21
N PRO A 136 6.02 -4.59 -12.02
CA PRO A 136 5.62 -5.92 -11.52
C PRO A 136 6.58 -6.57 -10.50
N SER A 137 7.85 -6.16 -10.47
CA SER A 137 8.85 -6.62 -9.51
C SER A 137 8.79 -5.88 -8.17
N HIS A 138 7.94 -4.87 -8.04
CA HIS A 138 7.90 -3.91 -6.93
C HIS A 138 9.21 -3.14 -6.68
N ALA A 139 10.19 -3.23 -7.59
CA ALA A 139 11.45 -2.49 -7.47
C ALA A 139 11.25 -0.98 -7.58
N TRP A 140 10.14 -0.57 -8.21
CA TRP A 140 9.66 0.79 -8.25
C TRP A 140 8.17 0.81 -7.92
N LEU A 141 7.82 1.61 -6.92
CA LEU A 141 6.46 1.92 -6.51
C LEU A 141 6.39 3.42 -6.28
N ARG A 142 5.38 4.06 -6.87
CA ARG A 142 5.19 5.50 -6.75
C ARG A 142 3.72 5.80 -6.50
N ALA A 143 3.48 6.54 -5.44
CA ALA A 143 2.18 7.08 -5.09
C ALA A 143 2.34 8.53 -4.66
N HIS A 144 1.25 9.28 -4.79
CA HIS A 144 1.12 10.62 -4.26
C HIS A 144 0.04 10.61 -3.20
N TYR A 145 0.37 11.13 -2.03
CA TYR A 145 -0.61 11.43 -0.99
C TYR A 145 -0.63 12.94 -0.71
N HIS A 146 -1.79 13.56 -0.86
CA HIS A 146 -2.01 14.96 -0.47
C HIS A 146 -2.19 15.06 1.05
N TYR A 147 -1.05 15.11 1.76
CA TYR A 147 -1.04 15.15 3.21
C TYR A 147 -1.49 16.51 3.78
N PRO A 148 -2.58 16.57 4.58
CA PRO A 148 -3.07 17.80 5.18
C PRO A 148 -2.09 18.37 6.21
N GLN A 149 -1.65 19.60 5.96
CA GLN A 149 -0.78 20.33 6.91
C GLN A 149 -1.59 21.01 8.02
N VAL A 150 -2.90 21.18 7.86
CA VAL A 150 -3.84 21.68 8.89
C VAL A 150 -4.44 20.52 9.66
N ALA A 151 -5.07 20.81 10.81
CA ALA A 151 -5.82 19.80 11.56
C ALA A 151 -6.88 19.15 10.65
N PHE A 152 -6.84 17.82 10.54
CA PHE A 152 -7.74 17.09 9.68
C PHE A 152 -9.11 16.87 10.35
N PRO A 153 -10.24 17.01 9.63
CA PRO A 153 -11.57 16.79 10.19
C PRO A 153 -11.90 15.29 10.21
N TYR A 154 -11.73 14.66 11.37
CA TYR A 154 -12.03 13.23 11.58
C TYR A 154 -13.49 12.96 12.00
N ASP A 155 -14.35 13.98 11.90
CA ASP A 155 -15.74 13.99 12.38
C ASP A 155 -16.75 13.62 11.28
#